data_AF-A0A955DMA2-F1
#
_entry.id   AF-A0A955DMA2-F1
#
_cell.length_a   1.000
_cell.length_b   1.000
_cell.length_c   1.000
_cell.angle_alpha   90.00
_cell.angle_beta   90.00
_cell.angle_gamma   90.00
#
_symmetry.space_group_name_H-M   'P 1'
#
loop_
_entity.id
_entity.type
_entity.pdbx_description
1 polymer ?
#
loop_
_entity_poly.entity_id
_entity_poly.type
_entity_poly.pdbx_seq_one_letter_code
_entity_poly.pdbx_strand_id
1 'polypeptide(L)'
;MSAEPIWLASTSPRRRLLLEEAGIRFEVKAPSIDDGLLDPRGVDPRAWVMALAWLKARDVARRLCAEGVRNGLVLAADTVCAHAGDILGQPE
;
A
#
# COMPACT_ATOMS: atom_id res chain seq x y z
N MET A 1 -21.24 -8.69 16.74
CA MET A 1 -20.22 -7.66 16.44
C MET A 1 -20.12 -7.59 14.92
N SER A 2 -20.48 -6.48 14.30
CA SER A 2 -20.20 -6.29 12.87
C SER A 2 -18.69 -6.26 12.67
N ALA A 3 -18.16 -7.06 11.74
CA ALA A 3 -16.74 -6.99 11.41
C ALA A 3 -16.41 -5.57 10.93
N GLU A 4 -15.31 -5.00 11.41
CA GLU A 4 -14.84 -3.71 10.92
C GLU A 4 -14.47 -3.80 9.44
N PRO A 5 -14.78 -2.77 8.63
CA PRO A 5 -14.43 -2.75 7.21
C PRO A 5 -12.91 -2.73 7.03
N ILE A 6 -12.45 -3.41 5.97
CA ILE A 6 -11.05 -3.44 5.55
C ILE A 6 -10.96 -2.80 4.17
N TRP A 7 -10.04 -1.84 4.00
CA TRP A 7 -9.73 -1.23 2.71
C TRP A 7 -8.33 -1.64 2.25
N LEU A 8 -8.24 -2.21 1.05
CA LEU A 8 -6.98 -2.44 0.36
C LEU A 8 -6.55 -1.17 -0.39
N ALA A 9 -5.52 -0.50 0.12
CA ALA A 9 -4.85 0.65 -0.46
C ALA A 9 -3.84 0.24 -1.54
N SER A 10 -4.30 -0.46 -2.59
CA SER A 10 -3.44 -0.98 -3.65
C SER A 10 -4.18 -1.09 -4.98
N THR A 11 -3.48 -0.79 -6.08
CA THR A 11 -3.94 -1.05 -7.47
C THR A 11 -3.50 -2.42 -7.99
N SER A 12 -2.64 -3.14 -7.27
CA SER A 12 -2.08 -4.44 -7.70
C SER A 12 -3.14 -5.54 -7.78
N PRO A 13 -3.37 -6.17 -8.95
CA PRO A 13 -4.27 -7.32 -9.08
C PRO A 13 -3.82 -8.52 -8.23
N ARG A 14 -2.51 -8.72 -8.09
CA ARG A 14 -1.95 -9.83 -7.29
C ARG A 14 -2.28 -9.71 -5.81
N ARG A 15 -2.18 -8.50 -5.24
CA ARG A 15 -2.50 -8.28 -3.82
C ARG A 15 -3.99 -8.45 -3.53
N ARG A 16 -4.85 -8.08 -4.47
CA ARG A 16 -6.29 -8.36 -4.41
C ARG A 16 -6.54 -9.87 -4.37
N LEU A 17 -5.95 -10.62 -5.31
CA LEU A 17 -6.11 -12.07 -5.39
C LEU A 17 -5.66 -12.76 -4.09
N LEU A 18 -4.51 -12.37 -3.52
CA LEU A 18 -4.02 -12.95 -2.27
C LEU A 18 -5.00 -12.79 -1.09
N LEU A 19 -5.68 -11.64 -1.00
CA LEU A 19 -6.69 -11.43 0.05
C LEU A 19 -7.98 -12.21 -0.23
N GLU A 20 -8.38 -12.31 -1.50
CA GLU A 20 -9.54 -13.11 -1.93
C GLU A 20 -9.32 -14.60 -1.64
N GLU A 21 -8.14 -15.14 -2.00
CA GLU A 21 -7.74 -16.53 -1.71
C GLU A 21 -7.65 -16.81 -0.20
N ALA A 22 -7.28 -15.81 0.60
CA ALA A 22 -7.29 -15.90 2.05
C ALA A 22 -8.70 -15.80 2.68
N GLY A 23 -9.76 -15.60 1.88
CA GLY A 23 -11.14 -15.44 2.37
C GLY A 23 -11.39 -14.14 3.13
N ILE A 24 -10.53 -13.13 2.96
CA ILE A 24 -10.66 -11.83 3.62
C ILE A 24 -11.64 -10.98 2.82
N ARG A 25 -12.64 -10.40 3.50
CA ARG A 25 -13.55 -9.42 2.90
C ARG A 25 -12.94 -8.03 3.00
N PHE A 26 -12.82 -7.34 1.88
CA PHE A 26 -12.24 -6.00 1.80
C PHE A 26 -12.84 -5.21 0.63
N GLU A 27 -12.65 -3.89 0.67
CA GLU A 27 -12.92 -2.97 -0.43
C GLU A 27 -11.61 -2.44 -1.00
N VAL A 28 -11.51 -2.25 -2.32
CA VAL A 28 -10.32 -1.65 -2.93
C VAL A 28 -10.49 -0.14 -2.95
N LYS A 29 -9.52 0.59 -2.40
CA LYS A 29 -9.45 2.05 -2.51
C LYS A 29 -8.05 2.45 -2.95
N ALA A 30 -7.89 2.81 -4.22
CA ALA A 30 -6.57 3.11 -4.78
C ALA A 30 -5.96 4.38 -4.14
N PRO A 31 -4.68 4.33 -3.71
CA PRO A 31 -3.98 5.51 -3.24
C PRO A 31 -3.81 6.52 -4.39
N SER A 32 -3.86 7.82 -4.07
CA SER A 32 -3.63 8.92 -5.02
C SER A 32 -2.17 9.38 -5.11
N ILE A 33 -1.28 8.80 -4.31
CA ILE A 33 0.14 9.16 -4.31
C ILE A 33 0.80 8.59 -5.57
N ASP A 34 1.45 9.46 -6.33
CA ASP A 34 2.44 9.09 -7.33
C ASP A 34 3.81 8.99 -6.65
N ASP A 35 4.21 7.77 -6.33
CA ASP A 35 5.48 7.46 -5.68
C ASP A 35 6.65 7.29 -6.68
N GLY A 36 6.38 7.33 -7.99
CA GLY A 36 7.42 7.29 -9.03
C GLY A 36 8.31 8.53 -9.06
N LEU A 37 7.85 9.63 -8.44
CA LEU A 37 8.61 10.87 -8.29
C LEU A 37 9.61 10.84 -7.12
N LEU A 38 9.54 9.82 -6.26
CA LEU A 38 10.40 9.72 -5.08
C LEU A 38 11.69 8.98 -5.45
N ASP A 39 12.83 9.50 -4.97
CA ASP A 39 14.16 8.97 -5.26
C ASP A 39 14.69 8.10 -4.10
N PRO A 40 14.92 6.80 -4.29
CA PRO A 40 15.43 5.91 -3.25
C PRO A 40 16.95 5.99 -3.03
N ARG A 41 17.71 6.79 -3.79
CA ARG A 41 19.18 6.79 -3.73
C ARG A 41 19.70 7.08 -2.32
N GLY A 42 20.55 6.18 -1.82
CA GLY A 42 21.16 6.29 -0.49
C GLY A 42 20.22 5.94 0.67
N VAL A 43 19.00 5.46 0.39
CA VAL A 43 18.05 5.00 1.40
C VAL A 43 18.13 3.48 1.50
N ASP A 44 18.11 2.96 2.73
CA ASP A 44 18.00 1.51 2.96
C ASP A 44 16.73 0.95 2.28
N PRO A 45 16.82 -0.13 1.49
CA PRO A 45 15.66 -0.66 0.76
C PRO A 45 14.47 -1.05 1.65
N ARG A 46 14.73 -1.50 2.90
CA ARG A 46 13.65 -1.88 3.83
C ARG A 46 12.95 -0.64 4.36
N ALA A 47 13.71 0.38 4.75
CA ALA A 47 13.16 1.66 5.18
C ALA A 47 12.32 2.29 4.05
N TRP A 48 12.82 2.22 2.82
CA TRP A 48 12.13 2.71 1.64
C TRP A 48 10.79 2.02 1.39
N VAL A 49 10.77 0.69 1.26
CA VAL A 49 9.54 -0.05 0.98
C VAL A 49 8.49 0.10 2.08
N MET A 50 8.92 0.20 3.34
CA MET A 50 8.03 0.47 4.47
C MET A 50 7.43 1.87 4.42
N ALA A 51 8.23 2.88 4.05
CA ALA A 51 7.74 4.25 3.87
C ALA A 51 6.71 4.34 2.75
N LEU A 52 6.95 3.69 1.60
CA LEU A 52 6.00 3.66 0.49
C LEU A 52 4.68 2.98 0.87
N ALA A 53 4.73 1.82 1.53
CA ALA A 53 3.54 1.14 2.01
C ALA A 53 2.74 2.03 2.98
N TRP A 54 3.43 2.69 3.91
CA TRP A 54 2.79 3.59 4.88
C TRP A 54 2.17 4.82 4.20
N LEU A 55 2.85 5.43 3.24
CA LEU A 55 2.34 6.57 2.48
C LEU A 55 1.02 6.21 1.77
N LYS A 56 0.96 5.04 1.12
CA LYS A 56 -0.25 4.52 0.46
C LYS A 56 -1.39 4.33 1.46
N ALA A 57 -1.13 3.70 2.61
CA ALA A 57 -2.13 3.53 3.66
C ALA A 57 -2.63 4.88 4.19
N ARG A 58 -1.72 5.82 4.45
CA ARG A 58 -2.04 7.13 5.01
C ARG A 58 -2.88 7.97 4.06
N ASP A 59 -2.59 7.96 2.77
CA ASP A 59 -3.39 8.65 1.74
C ASP A 59 -4.84 8.17 1.77
N VAL A 60 -5.04 6.86 1.70
CA VAL A 60 -6.37 6.25 1.74
C VAL A 60 -7.08 6.53 3.06
N ALA A 61 -6.38 6.39 4.19
CA ALA A 61 -6.94 6.68 5.51
C ALA A 61 -7.41 8.14 5.63
N ARG A 62 -6.62 9.11 5.15
CA ARG A 62 -7.01 10.53 5.15
C ARG A 62 -8.26 10.79 4.32
N ARG A 63 -8.36 10.17 3.15
CA ARG A 63 -9.52 10.29 2.26
C ARG A 63 -10.77 9.66 2.89
N LEU A 64 -10.65 8.49 3.50
CA LEU A 64 -11.75 7.85 4.24
C LEU A 64 -12.23 8.72 5.42
N CYS A 65 -11.30 9.31 6.18
CA CYS A 65 -11.65 10.26 7.25
C CYS A 65 -12.40 11.49 6.72
N ALA A 66 -12.00 12.02 5.56
CA ALA A 66 -12.71 13.13 4.90
C ALA A 66 -14.10 12.74 4.39
N GLU A 67 -14.30 11.46 4.04
CA GLU A 67 -15.58 10.86 3.68
C GLU A 67 -16.45 10.50 4.90
N GLY A 68 -15.98 10.79 6.13
CA GLY A 68 -16.74 10.59 7.37
C GLY A 68 -16.57 9.21 8.01
N VAL A 69 -15.69 8.36 7.47
CA VAL A 69 -15.36 7.06 8.07
C VAL A 69 -14.59 7.27 9.38
N ARG A 70 -15.01 6.59 10.45
CA ARG A 70 -14.40 6.72 11.79
C ARG A 70 -13.66 5.48 12.28
N ASN A 71 -14.04 4.29 11.80
CA ASN A 71 -13.48 3.01 12.25
C ASN A 71 -13.22 2.09 11.05
N GLY A 72 -12.26 1.17 11.21
CA GLY A 72 -11.86 0.17 10.22
C GLY A 72 -10.37 0.16 9.93
N LEU A 73 -9.96 -0.76 9.06
CA LEU A 73 -8.56 -1.05 8.78
C LEU A 73 -8.18 -0.67 7.35
N VAL A 74 -7.09 0.08 7.18
CA VAL A 74 -6.47 0.30 5.87
C VAL A 74 -5.23 -0.58 5.75
N LEU A 75 -5.23 -1.46 4.76
CA LEU A 75 -4.10 -2.33 4.44
C LEU A 75 -3.41 -1.84 3.17
N ALA A 76 -2.12 -1.55 3.26
CA ALA A 76 -1.27 -1.25 2.11
C ALA A 76 -0.04 -2.15 2.12
N ALA A 77 0.55 -2.33 0.94
CA ALA A 77 1.84 -2.98 0.81
C ALA A 77 2.59 -2.36 -0.37
N ASP A 78 3.90 -2.42 -0.29
CA ASP A 78 4.79 -2.06 -1.38
C ASP A 78 5.82 -3.17 -1.63
N THR A 79 6.51 -3.12 -2.76
CA THR A 79 7.41 -4.20 -3.18
C THR A 79 8.53 -3.63 -4.01
N VAL A 80 9.77 -3.90 -3.59
CA VAL A 80 10.98 -3.48 -4.29
C VAL A 80 11.88 -4.68 -4.55
N CYS A 81 12.59 -4.65 -5.67
CA CYS A 81 13.71 -5.54 -5.92
C CYS A 81 14.98 -4.84 -5.43
N ALA A 82 15.87 -5.55 -4.74
CA ALA A 82 17.13 -4.97 -4.29
C ALA A 82 18.28 -5.97 -4.43
N HIS A 83 19.47 -5.47 -4.78
CA HIS A 83 20.69 -6.25 -4.87
C HIS A 83 21.87 -5.45 -4.33
N ALA A 84 22.71 -6.05 -3.49
CA ALA A 84 23.86 -5.40 -2.86
C ALA A 84 23.56 -4.07 -2.14
N GLY A 85 22.32 -3.88 -1.66
CA GLY A 85 21.88 -2.65 -0.99
C GLY A 85 21.21 -1.63 -1.92
N ASP A 86 21.27 -1.84 -3.23
CA ASP A 86 20.67 -0.94 -4.22
C ASP A 86 19.27 -1.42 -4.63
N ILE A 87 18.34 -0.47 -4.75
CA ILE A 87 17.00 -0.75 -5.28
C ILE A 87 17.07 -0.82 -6.81
N LEU A 88 16.54 -1.91 -7.35
CA LEU A 88 16.39 -2.15 -8.77
C LEU A 88 15.03 -1.62 -9.22
N GLY A 89 15.05 -0.76 -10.24
CA GLY A 89 13.83 -0.25 -10.89
C GLY A 89 13.06 -1.34 -11.63
N GLN A 90 11.92 -0.96 -12.20
CA GLN A 90 11.19 -1.84 -13.10
C GLN A 90 11.98 -2.05 -14.40
N PRO A 91 11.95 -3.25 -14.98
CA PRO A 91 12.54 -3.47 -16.30
C PRO A 91 11.82 -2.63 -17.35
N GLU A 92 12.56 -2.18 -18.36
CA GLU A 92 11.99 -1.64 -19.61
C GLU A 92 11.34 -2.74 -20.46
#